data_AF-A0A804RKS5-F1
#
_entry.id   AF-A0A804RKS5-F1
#
_cell.length_a   1.000
_cell.length_b   1.000
_cell.length_c   1.000
_cell.angle_alpha   90.00
_cell.angle_beta   90.00
_cell.angle_gamma   90.00
#
_symmetry.space_group_name_H-M   'P 1'
#
loop_
_entity.id
_entity.type
_entity.pdbx_description
1 polymer ?
#
loop_
_entity_poly.entity_id
_entity_poly.type
_entity_poly.pdbx_seq_one_letter_code
_entity_poly.pdbx_strand_id
1 'polypeptide(L)'
;MKGSKRPVNGMLGNSPTNLLLLLALGIPTACIVVMYFVKPCTPSLDEDNSTEHSHFMYTQISSVLLGIYLLVATILGDTLKLSQAVTYLLFSIMILLLLAPLVIPIKMTLYPNKQTKENSSTLAPSYSSDSLSGADPENSQPLLGSASTTLATGTNESDDSTDLDVLLAEGEGAVNLKNKRGPRRGGDFTFREALVKADFWLLFVVYFCGVGTGVTVLNNLAQIGMSVGANDTTILLCLFGFCNFAGRIFGGSVSEYFVR
;
A
#
# COMPACT_ATOMS: atom_id res chain seq x y z
N MET A 1 -8.14 -20.11 -56.62
CA MET A 1 -8.49 -19.10 -55.59
C MET A 1 -7.20 -18.65 -54.91
N LYS A 2 -6.67 -17.49 -55.30
CA LYS A 2 -5.45 -16.92 -54.71
C LYS A 2 -5.90 -16.06 -53.52
N GLY A 3 -5.83 -16.63 -52.32
CA GLY A 3 -6.23 -15.97 -51.08
C GLY A 3 -5.33 -14.75 -50.83
N SER A 4 -5.86 -13.56 -51.12
CA SER A 4 -5.27 -12.29 -50.71
C SER A 4 -5.25 -12.25 -49.18
N LYS A 5 -4.11 -12.60 -48.58
CA LYS A 5 -3.84 -12.33 -47.18
C LYS A 5 -3.79 -10.82 -47.03
N ARG A 6 -4.89 -10.22 -46.55
CA ARG A 6 -4.90 -8.82 -46.11
C ARG A 6 -3.76 -8.66 -45.10
N PRO A 7 -2.81 -7.74 -45.29
CA PRO A 7 -1.91 -7.40 -44.20
C PRO A 7 -2.79 -6.76 -43.14
N VAL A 8 -2.86 -7.39 -41.96
CA VAL A 8 -3.46 -6.76 -40.79
C VAL A 8 -2.50 -5.65 -40.38
N ASN A 9 -2.55 -4.53 -41.11
CA ASN A 9 -1.92 -3.27 -40.75
C ASN A 9 -2.71 -2.69 -39.57
N GLY A 10 -2.68 -3.39 -38.44
CA GLY A 10 -3.40 -2.99 -37.24
C GLY A 10 -2.61 -1.88 -36.55
N MET A 11 -2.90 -0.61 -36.86
CA MET A 11 -2.48 0.63 -36.19
C MET A 11 -0.99 0.87 -35.87
N LEU A 12 -0.14 -0.15 -35.89
CA LEU A 12 1.31 -0.16 -35.70
C LEU A 12 1.96 -0.32 -37.07
N GLY A 13 1.74 0.67 -37.94
CA GLY A 13 2.42 0.69 -39.24
C GLY A 13 3.92 0.82 -39.02
N ASN A 14 4.67 -0.24 -39.38
CA ASN A 14 6.09 -0.39 -39.77
C ASN A 14 7.17 0.61 -39.31
N SER A 15 6.91 1.48 -38.35
CA SER A 15 7.84 2.49 -37.87
C SER A 15 8.01 2.33 -36.36
N PRO A 16 9.24 2.14 -35.87
CA PRO A 16 9.53 2.01 -34.44
C PRO A 16 9.00 3.21 -33.63
N THR A 17 8.91 4.38 -34.26
CA THR A 17 8.34 5.61 -33.69
C THR A 17 6.86 5.47 -33.32
N ASN A 18 6.05 4.77 -34.12
CA ASN A 18 4.63 4.56 -33.81
C ASN A 18 4.46 3.61 -32.62
N LEU A 19 5.34 2.60 -32.51
CA LEU A 19 5.41 1.71 -31.35
C LEU A 19 5.78 2.49 -30.08
N LEU A 20 6.79 3.37 -30.18
CA LEU A 20 7.18 4.25 -29.08
C LEU A 20 6.06 5.20 -28.67
N LEU A 21 5.33 5.78 -29.63
CA LEU A 21 4.23 6.69 -29.34
C LEU A 21 3.04 5.96 -28.69
N LEU A 22 2.71 4.75 -29.18
CA LEU A 22 1.72 3.89 -28.52
C LEU A 22 2.17 3.56 -27.10
N LEU A 23 3.44 3.23 -26.89
CA LEU A 23 3.92 2.86 -25.55
C LEU A 23 3.93 4.07 -24.61
N ALA A 24 4.39 5.22 -25.09
CA ALA A 24 4.53 6.45 -24.32
C ALA A 24 3.17 7.07 -23.95
N LEU A 25 2.17 7.01 -24.83
CA LEU A 25 0.85 7.62 -24.59
C LEU A 25 -0.20 6.58 -24.17
N GLY A 26 -0.14 5.38 -24.71
CA GLY A 26 -1.09 4.30 -24.45
C GLY A 26 -1.03 3.77 -23.03
N ILE A 27 0.17 3.61 -22.45
CA ILE A 27 0.28 3.14 -21.06
C ILE A 27 -0.28 4.18 -20.07
N PRO A 28 0.12 5.46 -20.10
CA PRO A 28 -0.44 6.47 -19.18
C PRO A 28 -1.95 6.66 -19.35
N THR A 29 -2.45 6.67 -20.59
CA THR A 29 -3.90 6.80 -20.83
C THR A 29 -4.66 5.61 -20.27
N ALA A 30 -4.18 4.38 -20.46
CA ALA A 30 -4.77 3.21 -19.84
C ALA A 30 -4.75 3.30 -18.30
N CYS A 31 -3.65 3.76 -17.69
CA CYS A 31 -3.55 3.95 -16.25
C CYS A 31 -4.57 4.97 -15.73
N ILE A 32 -4.74 6.12 -16.39
CA ILE A 32 -5.71 7.16 -16.00
C ILE A 32 -7.14 6.64 -16.11
N VAL A 33 -7.46 5.90 -17.19
CA VAL A 33 -8.79 5.30 -17.37
C VAL A 33 -9.08 4.28 -16.26
N VAL A 34 -8.11 3.43 -15.90
CA VAL A 34 -8.29 2.46 -14.82
C VAL A 34 -8.42 3.15 -13.45
N MET A 35 -7.69 4.23 -13.21
CA MET A 35 -7.78 5.00 -11.96
C MET A 35 -9.20 5.50 -11.67
N TYR A 36 -9.98 5.84 -12.71
CA TYR A 36 -11.37 6.25 -12.56
C TYR A 36 -12.28 5.16 -11.94
N PHE A 37 -11.94 3.88 -12.14
CA PHE A 37 -12.71 2.75 -11.59
C PHE A 37 -12.27 2.33 -10.18
N VAL A 38 -11.14 2.87 -9.69
CA VAL A 38 -10.62 2.53 -8.36
C VAL A 38 -11.33 3.38 -7.31
N LYS A 39 -12.17 2.74 -6.48
CA LYS A 39 -12.81 3.39 -5.34
C LYS A 39 -11.78 3.59 -4.23
N PRO A 40 -11.63 4.81 -3.65
CA PRO A 40 -10.75 5.02 -2.52
C PRO A 40 -11.26 4.23 -1.30
N CYS A 41 -10.37 3.47 -0.67
CA CYS A 41 -10.65 2.89 0.65
C CYS A 41 -10.44 3.97 1.70
N THR A 42 -11.39 4.09 2.63
CA THR A 42 -11.33 5.05 3.74
C THR A 42 -10.05 4.84 4.55
N PRO A 43 -9.21 5.87 4.74
CA PRO A 43 -8.01 5.74 5.56
C PRO A 43 -8.39 5.44 7.01
N SER A 44 -7.62 4.58 7.68
CA SER A 44 -7.71 4.38 9.12
C SER A 44 -7.22 5.65 9.82
N LEU A 45 -8.13 6.26 10.57
CA LEU A 45 -7.97 7.53 11.26
C LEU A 45 -7.32 7.25 12.61
N ASP A 46 -6.00 7.02 12.65
CA ASP A 46 -5.29 6.88 13.93
C ASP A 46 -4.13 7.88 14.07
N GLU A 47 -4.12 8.50 15.25
CA GLU A 47 -3.31 9.60 15.73
C GLU A 47 -1.83 9.21 15.93
N ASP A 48 -0.94 9.64 15.04
CA ASP A 48 0.33 10.35 15.37
C ASP A 48 1.07 10.89 14.12
N ASN A 49 0.34 11.12 13.02
CA ASN A 49 0.88 11.24 11.66
C ASN A 49 1.77 12.48 11.37
N SER A 50 1.89 13.45 12.27
CA SER A 50 2.56 14.73 11.94
C SER A 50 4.08 14.60 11.80
N THR A 51 4.71 13.86 12.70
CA THR A 51 6.16 13.64 12.70
C THR A 51 6.56 12.67 11.58
N GLU A 52 5.78 11.61 11.40
CA GLU A 52 5.96 10.63 10.32
C GLU A 52 5.80 11.27 8.95
N HIS A 53 4.79 12.12 8.77
CA HIS A 53 4.58 12.83 7.52
C HIS A 53 5.72 13.81 7.20
N SER A 54 6.31 14.46 8.20
CA SER A 54 7.50 15.31 7.99
C SER A 54 8.72 14.49 7.54
N HIS A 55 8.95 13.31 8.13
CA HIS A 55 10.02 12.41 7.69
C HIS A 55 9.78 11.87 6.28
N PHE A 56 8.53 11.54 5.95
CA PHE A 56 8.14 11.12 4.62
C PHE A 56 8.38 12.23 3.58
N MET A 57 7.90 13.44 3.84
CA MET A 57 8.10 14.60 2.97
C MET A 57 9.58 14.94 2.78
N TYR A 58 10.39 14.87 3.84
CA TYR A 58 11.83 15.09 3.72
C TYR A 58 12.49 14.03 2.82
N THR A 59 12.15 12.75 2.99
CA THR A 59 12.65 11.67 2.12
C THR A 59 12.26 11.93 0.67
N GLN A 60 11.00 12.36 0.48
CA GLN A 60 10.45 12.61 -0.84
C GLN A 60 11.15 13.78 -1.54
N ILE A 61 11.30 14.92 -0.87
CA ILE A 61 11.99 16.11 -1.37
C ILE A 61 13.47 15.81 -1.64
N SER A 62 14.15 15.11 -0.72
CA SER A 62 15.56 14.71 -0.89
C SER A 62 15.74 13.85 -2.15
N SER A 63 14.83 12.91 -2.40
CA SER A 63 14.86 12.09 -3.62
C SER A 63 14.61 12.90 -4.90
N VAL A 64 13.73 13.91 -4.86
CA VAL A 64 13.47 14.80 -6.01
C VAL A 64 14.70 15.66 -6.31
N LEU A 65 15.30 16.24 -5.28
CA LEU A 65 16.54 17.01 -5.42
C LEU A 65 17.68 16.14 -5.97
N LEU A 66 17.82 14.90 -5.49
CA LEU A 66 18.76 13.93 -6.04
C LEU A 66 18.48 13.66 -7.53
N GLY A 67 17.23 13.42 -7.91
CA GLY A 67 16.85 13.18 -9.31
C GLY A 67 17.18 14.36 -10.23
N ILE A 68 16.89 15.58 -9.79
CA ILE A 68 17.23 16.81 -10.54
C ILE A 68 18.75 16.98 -10.62
N TYR A 69 19.45 16.76 -9.51
CA TYR A 69 20.91 16.83 -9.47
C TYR A 69 21.55 15.86 -10.46
N LEU A 70 21.10 14.60 -10.50
CA LEU A 70 21.59 13.60 -11.43
C LEU A 70 21.38 14.04 -12.88
N LEU A 71 20.18 14.54 -13.21
CA LEU A 71 19.89 15.03 -14.55
C LEU A 71 20.81 16.18 -14.96
N VAL A 72 20.98 17.18 -14.09
CA VAL A 72 21.85 18.33 -14.35
C VAL A 72 23.31 17.91 -14.47
N ALA A 73 23.80 17.05 -13.56
CA ALA A 73 25.18 16.58 -13.58
C ALA A 73 25.49 15.78 -14.84
N THR A 74 24.56 14.93 -15.30
CA THR A 74 24.74 14.18 -16.56
C THR A 74 24.73 15.11 -17.77
N ILE A 75 23.79 16.07 -17.86
CA ILE A 75 23.78 17.04 -18.95
C ILE A 75 25.06 17.88 -18.96
N LEU A 76 25.54 18.32 -17.79
CA LEU A 76 26.75 19.12 -17.68
C LEU A 76 28.00 18.32 -18.09
N GLY A 77 28.08 17.05 -17.70
CA GLY A 77 29.20 16.17 -18.08
C GLY A 77 29.22 15.79 -19.56
N ASP A 78 28.05 15.75 -20.20
CA ASP A 78 27.91 15.44 -21.63
C ASP A 78 28.19 16.68 -22.51
N THR A 79 27.70 17.85 -22.10
CA THR A 79 27.81 19.08 -22.89
C THR A 79 29.11 19.85 -22.66
N LEU A 80 29.65 19.82 -21.42
CA LEU A 80 30.88 20.51 -21.07
C LEU A 80 32.01 19.51 -20.83
N LYS A 81 33.17 19.77 -21.42
CA LYS A 81 34.41 19.04 -21.10
C LYS A 81 34.92 19.48 -19.73
N LEU A 82 34.35 18.92 -18.67
CA LEU A 82 34.74 19.22 -17.30
C LEU A 82 36.14 18.70 -16.99
N SER A 83 36.87 19.45 -16.16
CA SER A 83 38.15 19.01 -15.61
C SER A 83 37.94 17.78 -14.72
N GLN A 84 38.93 16.88 -14.69
CA GLN A 84 38.92 15.66 -13.86
C GLN A 84 38.56 15.96 -12.40
N ALA A 85 39.10 17.04 -11.83
CA ALA A 85 38.81 17.44 -10.45
C ALA A 85 37.33 17.78 -10.23
N VAL A 86 36.69 18.47 -11.19
CA VAL A 86 35.27 18.83 -11.10
C VAL A 86 34.40 17.59 -11.23
N THR A 87 34.75 16.68 -12.14
CA THR A 87 34.02 15.41 -12.29
C THR A 87 34.08 14.56 -11.02
N TYR A 88 35.24 14.44 -10.38
CA TYR A 88 35.36 13.72 -9.10
C TYR A 88 34.60 14.40 -7.95
N LEU A 89 34.54 15.73 -7.95
CA LEU A 89 33.75 16.48 -6.98
C LEU A 89 32.24 16.26 -7.19
N LEU A 90 31.74 16.37 -8.42
CA LEU A 90 30.35 16.08 -8.76
C LEU A 90 29.98 14.62 -8.42
N PHE A 91 30.89 13.68 -8.69
CA PHE A 91 30.69 12.28 -8.32
C PHE A 91 30.64 12.08 -6.79
N SER A 92 31.46 12.77 -6.02
CA SER A 92 31.41 12.72 -4.55
C SER A 92 30.11 13.30 -4.00
N ILE A 93 29.66 14.43 -4.53
CA ILE A 93 28.38 15.04 -4.15
C ILE A 93 27.22 14.10 -4.50
N MET A 94 27.28 13.42 -5.65
CA MET A 94 26.29 12.42 -6.04
C MET A 94 26.16 11.31 -4.99
N ILE A 95 27.29 10.73 -4.56
CA ILE A 95 27.29 9.67 -3.54
C ILE A 95 26.69 10.18 -2.23
N LEU A 96 27.07 11.39 -1.80
CA LEU A 96 26.54 11.99 -0.58
C LEU A 96 25.02 12.17 -0.64
N LEU A 97 24.50 12.69 -1.75
CA LEU A 97 23.06 12.86 -1.96
C LEU A 97 22.33 11.51 -2.03
N LEU A 98 22.97 10.47 -2.57
CA LEU A 98 22.41 9.12 -2.65
C LEU A 98 22.30 8.46 -1.27
N LEU A 99 23.20 8.81 -0.34
CA LEU A 99 23.16 8.38 1.06
C LEU A 99 22.13 9.15 1.92
N ALA A 100 21.76 10.38 1.52
CA ALA A 100 20.92 11.25 2.34
C ALA A 100 19.53 10.65 2.70
N PRO A 101 18.79 10.00 1.78
CA PRO A 101 17.53 9.32 2.13
C PRO A 101 17.72 8.13 3.08
N LEU A 102 18.91 7.51 3.11
CA LEU A 102 19.21 6.36 3.96
C LEU A 102 19.46 6.76 5.42
N VAL A 103 19.77 8.03 5.69
CA VAL A 103 20.05 8.52 7.05
C VAL A 103 18.87 8.31 7.98
N ILE A 104 17.64 8.44 7.49
CA ILE A 104 16.42 8.30 8.29
C ILE A 104 16.23 6.86 8.77
N PRO A 105 16.16 5.83 7.89
CA PRO A 105 15.99 4.45 8.34
C PRO A 105 17.18 3.97 9.16
N ILE A 106 18.41 4.42 8.86
CA ILE A 106 19.59 4.09 9.69
C ILE A 106 19.46 4.68 11.09
N LYS A 107 19.09 5.96 11.20
CA LYS A 107 18.90 6.60 12.51
C LYS A 107 17.79 5.91 13.31
N MET A 108 16.67 5.58 12.67
CA MET A 108 15.55 4.86 13.29
C MET A 108 15.96 3.46 13.79
N THR A 109 16.82 2.77 13.01
CA THR A 109 17.29 1.42 13.36
C THR A 109 18.37 1.42 14.45
N LEU A 110 19.30 2.38 14.42
CA LEU A 110 20.42 2.44 15.38
C LEU A 110 20.04 3.16 16.68
N TYR A 111 19.11 4.10 16.60
CA TYR A 111 18.57 4.82 17.75
C TYR A 111 17.06 4.61 17.79
N PRO A 112 16.59 3.36 18.04
CA PRO A 112 15.18 3.14 18.28
C PRO A 112 14.80 4.02 19.45
N ASN A 113 13.91 4.98 19.20
CA ASN A 113 13.48 5.91 20.22
C ASN A 113 12.87 5.04 21.33
N LYS A 114 13.55 5.00 22.48
CA LYS A 114 12.91 4.61 23.73
C LYS A 114 11.97 5.76 24.05
N GLN A 115 10.88 5.90 23.30
CA GLN A 115 9.72 6.57 23.84
C GLN A 115 9.35 5.74 25.05
N THR A 116 9.72 6.33 26.18
CA THR A 116 9.29 6.02 27.51
C THR A 116 7.88 5.45 27.44
N LYS A 117 7.72 4.25 28.03
CA LYS A 117 6.46 3.82 28.61
C LYS A 117 6.09 4.83 29.70
N GLU A 118 5.66 6.02 29.30
CA GLU A 118 5.00 6.99 30.14
C GLU A 118 3.52 6.85 29.78
N ASN A 119 2.79 6.15 30.66
CA ASN A 119 1.34 5.97 30.68
C ASN A 119 0.74 4.89 29.74
N SER A 120 1.28 3.67 29.81
CA SER A 120 0.44 2.46 29.71
C SER A 120 0.52 1.68 31.03
N SER A 121 0.38 2.40 32.14
CA SER A 121 0.12 1.85 33.45
C SER A 121 -1.41 1.74 33.62
N THR A 122 -1.88 0.50 33.66
CA THR A 122 -3.05 0.12 34.45
C THR A 122 -4.43 0.49 33.88
N LEU A 123 -4.88 -0.24 32.84
CA LEU A 123 -6.28 -0.66 32.78
C LEU A 123 -6.52 -1.68 33.91
N ALA A 124 -6.70 -1.18 35.14
CA ALA A 124 -7.46 -1.90 36.15
C ALA A 124 -8.91 -1.41 36.06
N PRO A 125 -9.91 -2.30 36.08
CA PRO A 125 -11.29 -1.87 36.18
C PRO A 125 -11.47 -1.21 37.54
N SER A 126 -11.83 0.07 37.54
CA SER A 126 -12.16 0.80 38.76
C SER A 126 -13.47 0.24 39.32
N TYR A 127 -13.36 -0.63 40.32
CA TYR A 127 -14.42 -0.92 41.28
C TYR A 127 -13.80 -0.83 42.68
N SER A 128 -13.97 0.32 43.33
CA SER A 128 -13.90 0.47 44.78
C SER A 128 -14.56 1.80 45.13
N SER A 129 -15.85 1.69 45.47
CA SER A 129 -16.60 2.70 46.19
C SER A 129 -16.08 2.78 47.62
N ASP A 130 -15.83 3.99 48.13
CA ASP A 130 -16.14 4.39 49.52
C ASP A 130 -15.66 5.82 49.76
N SER A 131 -16.54 6.82 49.57
CA SER A 131 -16.69 7.93 50.53
C SER A 131 -18.03 8.63 50.33
N LEU A 132 -18.85 8.49 51.38
CA LEU A 132 -20.11 9.14 51.67
C LEU A 132 -20.10 10.65 51.40
N SER A 133 -21.17 11.19 50.81
CA SER A 133 -22.02 12.28 51.37
C SER A 133 -22.88 12.91 50.27
N GLY A 134 -24.19 12.68 50.26
CA GLY A 134 -25.14 13.41 49.43
C GLY A 134 -26.41 12.63 49.11
N ALA A 135 -27.47 12.91 49.85
CA ALA A 135 -28.83 12.38 49.81
C ALA A 135 -29.38 11.94 48.42
N ASP A 136 -29.76 10.66 48.35
CA ASP A 136 -31.03 10.03 47.92
C ASP A 136 -32.01 10.69 46.91
N PRO A 137 -32.78 9.86 46.16
CA PRO A 137 -32.63 9.78 44.69
C PRO A 137 -33.97 9.79 43.90
N GLU A 138 -33.94 10.17 42.62
CA GLU A 138 -35.00 9.80 41.66
C GLU A 138 -34.44 9.41 40.28
N ASN A 139 -34.51 8.09 40.04
CA ASN A 139 -35.03 7.47 38.81
C ASN A 139 -34.24 7.58 37.49
N SER A 140 -33.45 6.54 37.16
CA SER A 140 -33.38 6.03 35.78
C SER A 140 -32.80 4.61 35.67
N GLN A 141 -33.61 3.75 35.03
CA GLN A 141 -33.31 2.55 34.22
C GLN A 141 -33.35 1.13 34.85
N PRO A 142 -34.09 0.18 34.23
CA PRO A 142 -34.29 -1.17 34.75
C PRO A 142 -33.26 -2.16 34.19
N LEU A 143 -32.74 -3.02 35.06
CA LEU A 143 -31.91 -4.18 34.71
C LEU A 143 -32.42 -5.41 35.46
N LEU A 144 -32.59 -6.49 34.68
CA LEU A 144 -33.19 -7.77 35.03
C LEU A 144 -32.41 -8.49 36.15
N GLY A 145 -33.13 -9.00 37.15
CA GLY A 145 -32.57 -9.94 38.13
C GLY A 145 -33.46 -10.26 39.33
N SER A 146 -34.09 -11.44 39.29
CA SER A 146 -34.46 -12.31 40.42
C SER A 146 -35.74 -12.03 41.25
N ALA A 147 -36.77 -12.78 40.87
CA ALA A 147 -37.54 -13.74 41.68
C ALA A 147 -38.05 -13.35 43.08
N SER A 148 -39.39 -13.34 43.23
CA SER A 148 -40.09 -14.20 44.21
C SER A 148 -41.62 -14.25 43.98
N THR A 149 -42.09 -15.43 43.55
CA THR A 149 -43.26 -16.18 44.06
C THR A 149 -44.59 -15.46 44.36
N THR A 150 -45.65 -15.78 43.60
CA THR A 150 -46.97 -16.16 44.16
C THR A 150 -47.70 -17.14 43.22
N LEU A 151 -48.24 -18.20 43.83
CA LEU A 151 -48.86 -19.42 43.29
C LEU A 151 -50.16 -19.22 42.48
N ALA A 152 -50.37 -20.14 41.52
CA ALA A 152 -51.63 -20.85 41.25
C ALA A 152 -51.29 -22.24 40.63
N THR A 153 -51.19 -23.31 41.44
CA THR A 153 -52.13 -24.46 41.58
C THR A 153 -52.29 -25.43 40.39
N GLY A 154 -51.89 -26.70 40.60
CA GLY A 154 -52.29 -27.90 39.84
C GLY A 154 -51.12 -28.78 39.37
N THR A 155 -50.44 -29.58 40.21
CA THR A 155 -50.71 -30.99 40.58
C THR A 155 -50.17 -32.04 39.57
N ASN A 156 -49.21 -32.84 40.06
CA ASN A 156 -48.70 -34.15 39.58
C ASN A 156 -47.90 -34.15 38.27
N GLU A 157 -46.92 -35.00 37.99
CA GLU A 157 -46.04 -35.99 38.62
C GLU A 157 -45.10 -36.39 37.45
N SER A 158 -43.90 -36.90 37.75
CA SER A 158 -43.04 -37.71 36.87
C SER A 158 -42.34 -37.09 35.64
N ASP A 159 -41.02 -37.29 35.63
CA ASP A 159 -40.14 -37.54 34.47
C ASP A 159 -40.20 -36.57 33.28
N ASP A 160 -39.47 -35.45 33.37
CA ASP A 160 -39.09 -34.70 32.18
C ASP A 160 -37.69 -34.05 32.30
N SER A 161 -36.71 -34.85 32.76
CA SER A 161 -35.30 -34.44 32.79
C SER A 161 -34.51 -34.90 31.57
N THR A 162 -35.14 -35.53 30.57
CA THR A 162 -34.46 -36.08 29.38
C THR A 162 -34.65 -35.23 28.12
N ASP A 163 -35.72 -34.43 28.00
CA ASP A 163 -35.97 -33.64 26.79
C ASP A 163 -35.18 -32.32 26.74
N LEU A 164 -34.74 -31.80 27.89
CA LEU A 164 -33.86 -30.62 27.93
C LEU A 164 -32.42 -30.94 27.48
N ASP A 165 -31.91 -32.13 27.83
CA ASP A 165 -30.56 -32.57 27.44
C ASP A 165 -30.49 -32.96 25.95
N VAL A 166 -31.59 -33.44 25.35
CA VAL A 166 -31.66 -33.73 23.91
C VAL A 166 -31.71 -32.44 23.07
N LEU A 167 -32.42 -31.40 23.53
CA LEU A 167 -32.44 -30.09 22.85
C LEU A 167 -31.12 -29.31 23.00
N LEU A 168 -30.38 -29.52 24.09
CA LEU A 168 -29.04 -28.96 24.25
C LEU A 168 -27.99 -29.70 23.39
N ALA A 169 -28.15 -31.02 23.20
CA ALA A 169 -27.31 -31.81 22.30
C ALA A 169 -27.52 -31.48 20.80
N GLU A 170 -28.74 -31.13 20.39
CA GLU A 170 -29.04 -30.64 19.02
C GLU A 170 -28.38 -29.27 18.75
N GLY A 171 -28.22 -28.44 19.79
CA GLY A 171 -27.54 -27.14 19.70
C GLY A 171 -26.01 -27.20 19.61
N GLU A 172 -25.39 -28.26 20.12
CA GLU A 172 -23.92 -28.42 20.14
C GLU A 172 -23.38 -29.04 18.82
N GLY A 173 -24.23 -29.74 18.07
CA GLY A 173 -23.92 -30.30 16.75
C GLY A 173 -23.81 -29.27 15.60
N ALA A 174 -24.30 -28.04 15.81
CA ALA A 174 -24.33 -27.00 14.77
C ALA A 174 -23.15 -26.01 14.80
N VAL A 175 -22.23 -26.12 15.76
CA VAL A 175 -21.19 -25.08 15.98
C VAL A 175 -19.82 -25.42 15.36
N ASN A 176 -19.61 -26.64 14.87
CA ASN A 176 -18.30 -27.06 14.35
C ASN A 176 -18.14 -27.06 12.81
N LEU A 177 -18.99 -26.33 12.09
CA LEU A 177 -18.80 -26.09 10.63
C LEU A 177 -18.44 -24.63 10.28
N LYS A 178 -17.93 -23.84 11.24
CA LYS A 178 -17.70 -22.40 11.02
C LYS A 178 -16.27 -21.99 10.69
N ASN A 179 -15.24 -22.83 10.87
CA ASN A 179 -13.84 -22.37 10.80
C ASN A 179 -12.96 -23.05 9.73
N LYS A 180 -13.46 -23.18 8.50
CA LYS A 180 -12.59 -23.33 7.30
C LYS A 180 -12.82 -22.26 6.24
N ARG A 181 -13.48 -21.15 6.59
CA ARG A 181 -13.43 -19.96 5.74
C ARG A 181 -12.11 -19.25 6.05
N GLY A 182 -11.09 -19.52 5.24
CA GLY A 182 -9.85 -18.74 5.24
C GLY A 182 -10.16 -17.24 5.17
N PRO A 183 -9.23 -16.36 5.58
CA PRO A 183 -9.53 -14.97 5.85
C PRO A 183 -10.24 -14.31 4.67
N ARG A 184 -11.29 -13.55 4.99
CA ARG A 184 -12.02 -12.76 4.00
C ARG A 184 -11.08 -11.72 3.41
N ARG A 185 -11.34 -11.33 2.16
CA ARG A 185 -10.56 -10.31 1.45
C ARG A 185 -10.49 -9.04 2.31
N GLY A 186 -9.29 -8.67 2.74
CA GLY A 186 -9.04 -7.56 3.68
C GLY A 186 -8.61 -7.96 5.10
N GLY A 187 -8.61 -9.24 5.47
CA GLY A 187 -8.02 -9.71 6.75
C GLY A 187 -6.52 -9.98 6.63
N ASP A 188 -5.82 -10.08 7.77
CA ASP A 188 -4.42 -10.45 7.80
C ASP A 188 -4.24 -11.90 7.33
N PHE A 189 -3.40 -12.10 6.31
CA PHE A 189 -3.05 -13.42 5.80
C PHE A 189 -1.67 -13.82 6.29
N THR A 190 -1.53 -15.07 6.71
CA THR A 190 -0.19 -15.67 6.85
C THR A 190 0.47 -15.77 5.46
N PHE A 191 1.79 -15.61 5.37
CA PHE A 191 2.51 -15.55 4.09
C PHE A 191 2.15 -16.71 3.13
N ARG A 192 2.08 -17.93 3.68
CA ARG A 192 1.75 -19.14 2.91
C ARG A 192 0.30 -19.12 2.41
N GLU A 193 -0.62 -18.51 3.16
CA GLU A 193 -2.01 -18.37 2.77
C GLU A 193 -2.20 -17.28 1.70
N ALA A 194 -1.42 -16.21 1.75
CA ALA A 194 -1.41 -15.18 0.70
C ALA A 194 -0.97 -15.75 -0.66
N LEU A 195 0.06 -16.61 -0.69
CA LEU A 195 0.57 -17.21 -1.94
C LEU A 195 -0.41 -18.19 -2.62
N VAL A 196 -1.35 -18.77 -1.88
CA VAL A 196 -2.36 -19.69 -2.46
C VAL A 196 -3.54 -18.92 -3.06
N LYS A 197 -3.71 -17.64 -2.71
CA LYS A 197 -4.88 -16.85 -3.10
C LYS A 197 -4.76 -16.33 -4.54
N ALA A 198 -5.85 -16.44 -5.30
CA ALA A 198 -5.91 -15.94 -6.67
C ALA A 198 -5.71 -14.41 -6.76
N ASP A 199 -6.19 -13.66 -5.76
CA ASP A 199 -6.02 -12.21 -5.68
C ASP A 199 -4.52 -11.82 -5.68
N PHE A 200 -3.67 -12.60 -5.00
CA PHE A 200 -2.22 -12.36 -4.99
C PHE A 200 -1.61 -12.57 -6.38
N TRP A 201 -1.91 -13.69 -7.03
CA TRP A 201 -1.38 -13.98 -8.37
C TRP A 201 -1.87 -12.97 -9.41
N LEU A 202 -3.13 -12.51 -9.30
CA LEU A 202 -3.65 -11.45 -10.15
C LEU A 202 -2.86 -10.15 -9.97
N LEU A 203 -2.66 -9.70 -8.72
CA LEU A 203 -1.88 -8.49 -8.43
C LEU A 203 -0.43 -8.65 -8.87
N PHE A 204 0.18 -9.82 -8.62
CA PHE A 204 1.54 -10.13 -9.00
C PHE A 204 1.73 -10.06 -10.52
N VAL A 205 0.86 -10.70 -11.30
CA VAL A 205 0.94 -10.70 -12.77
C VAL A 205 0.72 -9.30 -13.33
N VAL A 206 -0.26 -8.54 -12.81
CA VAL A 206 -0.50 -7.16 -13.26
C VAL A 206 0.68 -6.26 -12.93
N TYR A 207 1.21 -6.35 -11.71
CA TYR A 207 2.38 -5.57 -11.29
C TYR A 207 3.63 -5.95 -12.09
N PHE A 208 3.88 -7.25 -12.26
CA PHE A 208 5.01 -7.77 -13.05
C PHE A 208 4.90 -7.34 -14.51
N CYS A 209 3.72 -7.41 -15.11
CA CYS A 209 3.50 -6.95 -16.47
C CYS A 209 3.70 -5.43 -16.59
N GLY A 210 3.14 -4.64 -15.68
CA GLY A 210 3.27 -3.18 -15.69
C GLY A 210 4.72 -2.72 -15.48
N VAL A 211 5.31 -3.08 -14.34
CA VAL A 211 6.67 -2.66 -13.99
C VAL A 211 7.72 -3.37 -14.84
N GLY A 212 7.57 -4.67 -15.10
CA GLY A 212 8.52 -5.46 -15.88
C GLY A 212 8.60 -4.99 -17.33
N THR A 213 7.48 -4.62 -17.96
CA THR A 213 7.51 -4.02 -19.30
C THR A 213 8.22 -2.67 -19.28
N GLY A 214 7.95 -1.82 -18.28
CA GLY A 214 8.64 -0.53 -18.13
C GLY A 214 10.16 -0.67 -17.95
N VAL A 215 10.60 -1.62 -17.12
CA VAL A 215 12.04 -1.93 -16.93
C VAL A 215 12.66 -2.49 -18.20
N THR A 216 11.93 -3.35 -18.93
CA THR A 216 12.40 -3.89 -20.21
C THR A 216 12.63 -2.79 -21.24
N VAL A 217 11.72 -1.82 -21.32
CA VAL A 217 11.85 -0.67 -22.23
C VAL A 217 13.04 0.19 -21.83
N LEU A 218 13.20 0.49 -20.53
CA LEU A 218 14.36 1.22 -20.01
C LEU A 218 15.69 0.55 -20.38
N ASN A 219 15.80 -0.76 -20.20
CA ASN A 219 17.04 -1.50 -20.46
C ASN A 219 17.41 -1.55 -21.96
N ASN A 220 16.42 -1.49 -22.85
CA ASN A 220 16.64 -1.50 -24.29
C ASN A 220 16.58 -0.10 -24.93
N LEU A 221 16.35 0.95 -24.14
CA LEU A 221 16.07 2.29 -24.65
C LEU A 221 17.24 2.87 -25.44
N ALA A 222 18.48 2.63 -25.01
CA ALA A 222 19.66 3.07 -25.75
C ALA A 222 19.71 2.45 -27.16
N GLN A 223 19.46 1.13 -27.28
CA GLN A 223 19.44 0.46 -28.58
C GLN A 223 18.30 0.96 -29.46
N ILE A 224 17.12 1.18 -28.87
CA ILE A 224 15.99 1.75 -29.60
C ILE A 224 16.34 3.16 -30.09
N GLY A 225 16.96 4.01 -29.25
CA GLY A 225 17.41 5.35 -29.62
C GLY A 225 18.39 5.33 -30.79
N MET A 226 19.40 4.46 -30.74
CA MET A 226 20.36 4.26 -31.83
C MET A 226 19.66 3.77 -33.11
N SER A 227 18.67 2.87 -33.00
CA SER A 227 17.94 2.33 -34.16
C SER A 227 17.08 3.36 -34.89
N VAL A 228 16.67 4.43 -34.19
CA VAL A 228 15.90 5.55 -34.75
C VAL A 228 16.82 6.65 -35.31
N GLY A 229 18.14 6.52 -35.13
CA GLY A 229 19.14 7.46 -35.65
C GLY A 229 19.65 8.49 -34.65
N ALA A 230 19.43 8.29 -33.34
CA ALA A 230 20.08 9.11 -32.32
C ALA A 230 21.55 8.69 -32.17
N ASN A 231 22.50 9.60 -32.41
CA ASN A 231 23.93 9.31 -32.28
C ASN A 231 24.41 9.25 -30.83
N ASP A 232 23.82 10.07 -29.96
CA ASP A 232 24.06 10.05 -28.51
C ASP A 232 22.72 9.86 -27.79
N THR A 233 22.63 8.78 -27.02
CA THR A 233 21.42 8.41 -26.28
C THR A 233 21.53 8.73 -24.80
N THR A 234 22.65 9.30 -24.33
CA THR A 234 22.91 9.57 -22.91
C THR A 234 21.88 10.51 -22.32
N ILE A 235 21.66 11.68 -22.95
CA ILE A 235 20.67 12.66 -22.47
C ILE A 235 19.25 12.08 -22.53
N LEU A 236 18.91 11.37 -23.61
CA LEU A 236 17.58 10.77 -23.77
C LEU A 236 17.31 9.73 -22.68
N LEU A 237 18.28 8.84 -22.42
CA LEU A 237 18.20 7.82 -21.38
C LEU A 237 18.09 8.46 -19.99
N CYS A 238 18.87 9.50 -19.73
CA CYS A 238 18.87 10.20 -18.46
C CYS A 238 17.53 10.92 -18.22
N LEU A 239 17.01 11.62 -19.23
CA LEU A 239 15.71 12.29 -19.17
C LEU A 239 14.57 11.28 -18.98
N PHE A 240 14.58 10.18 -19.72
CA PHE A 240 13.57 9.13 -19.58
C PHE A 240 13.63 8.47 -18.19
N GLY A 241 14.83 8.22 -17.66
CA GLY A 241 15.03 7.73 -16.30
C GLY A 241 14.50 8.70 -15.24
N PHE A 242 14.79 9.99 -15.40
CA PHE A 242 14.25 11.04 -14.52
C PHE A 242 12.73 11.10 -14.58
N CYS A 243 12.13 11.07 -15.78
CA CYS A 243 10.67 11.03 -15.94
C CYS A 243 10.05 9.78 -15.32
N ASN A 244 10.71 8.61 -15.41
CA ASN A 244 10.25 7.40 -14.74
C ASN A 244 10.24 7.56 -13.21
N PHE A 245 11.33 8.10 -12.67
CA PHE A 245 11.46 8.38 -11.25
C PHE A 245 10.42 9.41 -10.78
N ALA A 246 10.32 10.56 -11.45
CA ALA A 246 9.38 11.62 -11.14
C ALA A 246 7.92 11.13 -11.23
N GLY A 247 7.60 10.31 -12.24
CA GLY A 247 6.27 9.72 -12.39
C GLY A 247 5.89 8.81 -11.22
N ARG A 248 6.84 8.04 -10.67
CA ARG A 248 6.61 7.22 -9.47
C ARG A 248 6.37 8.07 -8.23
N ILE A 249 7.16 9.13 -8.06
CA ILE A 249 6.99 10.08 -6.95
C ILE A 249 5.63 10.77 -7.02
N PHE A 250 5.31 11.37 -8.17
CA PHE A 250 4.03 12.06 -8.36
C PHE A 250 2.85 11.11 -8.19
N GLY A 251 2.92 9.89 -8.75
CA GLY A 251 1.88 8.89 -8.58
C GLY A 251 1.62 8.53 -7.11
N GLY A 252 2.70 8.36 -6.32
CA GLY A 252 2.61 8.11 -4.89
C GLY A 252 2.05 9.30 -4.11
N SER A 253 2.62 10.50 -4.29
CA SER A 253 2.20 11.71 -3.57
C SER A 253 0.76 12.13 -3.91
N VAL A 254 0.34 12.00 -5.18
CA VAL A 254 -1.04 12.28 -5.59
C VAL A 254 -1.99 11.25 -5.00
N SER A 255 -1.61 9.96 -4.96
CA SER A 255 -2.43 8.94 -4.31
C SER A 255 -2.65 9.24 -2.83
N GLU A 256 -1.63 9.70 -2.13
CA GLU A 256 -1.75 10.05 -0.70
C GLU A 256 -2.59 11.32 -0.49
N TYR A 257 -2.47 12.30 -1.40
CA TYR A 257 -3.30 13.51 -1.38
C TYR A 257 -4.79 13.22 -1.59
N PHE A 258 -5.14 12.27 -2.48
CA PHE A 258 -6.55 11.91 -2.74
C PHE A 258 -7.15 10.94 -1.71
N VAL A 259 -6.33 10.19 -0.99
CA VAL A 259 -6.79 9.25 0.05
C VAL A 259 -7.03 9.97 1.39
N ARG A 260 -6.37 11.11 1.64
CA ARG A 260 -6.67 12.01 2.76
C ARG A 260 -7.89 12.88 2.50
#